data_AF-A0AAE6YIS1-F1
#
_entry.id   AF-A0AAE6YIS1-F1
#
_cell.length_a   1.000
_cell.length_b   1.000
_cell.length_c   1.000
_cell.angle_alpha   90.00
_cell.angle_beta   90.00
_cell.angle_gamma   90.00
#
_symmetry.space_group_name_H-M   'P 1'
#
loop_
_entity.id
_entity.type
_entity.pdbx_description
1 polymer ?
#
loop_
_entity_poly.entity_id
_entity_poly.type
_entity_poly.pdbx_seq_one_letter_code
_entity_poly.pdbx_strand_id
1 'polypeptide(L)'
;MIRLLKTITPLYLAIFLSGCSSVALMSAPIIGYSQRSISPKATKEQQQQVKQEVMQLLEKEYKQPFKLESFEYKYQTHNRPGSFDFSQYGSYYFKVQAPDNPIIVMDFRIDDINKSSTNELIEDFKKRQLKSVYCAAFPAYYRQSIANKTKVLQPYTKQTEKFCDSRNQTSFHSPRNYYLKHQDEYK
;
A
#
# COMPACT_ATOMS: atom_id res chain seq x y z
N MET A 1 36.74 46.15 -42.87
CA MET A 1 37.22 45.48 -44.10
C MET A 1 36.68 44.06 -44.07
N ILE A 2 35.55 43.80 -44.73
CA ILE A 2 35.44 43.33 -46.14
C ILE A 2 35.75 41.82 -46.23
N ARG A 3 34.68 41.00 -46.21
CA ARG A 3 34.29 40.00 -47.24
C ARG A 3 34.92 38.60 -47.02
N LEU A 4 34.33 37.45 -47.34
CA LEU A 4 33.20 36.97 -48.16
C LEU A 4 33.03 35.47 -47.74
N LEU A 5 31.90 34.99 -47.22
CA LEU A 5 30.77 34.36 -47.90
C LEU A 5 31.06 33.41 -49.09
N LYS A 6 30.36 32.25 -49.03
CA LYS A 6 30.00 31.25 -50.08
C LYS A 6 31.01 30.10 -50.22
N THR A 7 30.58 28.83 -50.23
CA THR A 7 29.59 28.26 -51.17
C THR A 7 28.83 27.05 -50.63
N ILE A 8 27.57 26.97 -51.07
CA ILE A 8 26.63 25.83 -51.01
C ILE A 8 26.85 24.94 -52.26
N THR A 9 26.19 23.77 -52.28
CA THR A 9 25.79 22.87 -53.41
C THR A 9 26.71 21.70 -53.78
N PRO A 10 26.20 20.57 -54.34
CA PRO A 10 24.82 20.04 -54.33
C PRO A 10 24.68 18.52 -54.07
N LEU A 11 23.42 18.17 -53.77
CA LEU A 11 22.68 16.94 -54.01
C LEU A 11 23.15 16.12 -55.25
N TYR A 12 23.44 14.83 -55.07
CA TYR A 12 23.32 13.84 -56.14
C TYR A 12 22.21 12.85 -55.82
N LEU A 13 21.30 12.79 -56.78
CA LEU A 13 20.08 12.03 -56.87
C LEU A 13 20.39 10.67 -57.52
N ALA A 14 19.63 9.63 -57.12
CA ALA A 14 19.04 8.61 -58.00
C ALA A 14 19.92 7.52 -58.66
N ILE A 15 19.54 6.25 -58.93
CA ILE A 15 18.44 5.26 -58.69
C ILE A 15 19.13 3.88 -59.05
N PHE A 16 18.89 2.68 -58.50
CA PHE A 16 17.88 1.68 -58.89
C PHE A 16 18.11 0.33 -58.18
N LEU A 17 17.04 -0.11 -57.49
CA LEU A 17 16.43 -1.44 -57.47
C LEU A 17 17.23 -2.61 -58.08
N SER A 18 17.46 -3.65 -57.28
CA SER A 18 16.90 -5.00 -57.49
C SER A 18 17.53 -6.01 -56.53
N GLY A 19 16.70 -6.84 -55.90
CA GLY A 19 17.18 -7.99 -55.13
C GLY A 19 16.32 -8.35 -53.94
N CYS A 20 15.16 -8.93 -54.20
CA CYS A 20 14.41 -9.69 -53.21
C CYS A 20 15.32 -10.73 -52.55
N SER A 21 15.47 -10.65 -51.24
CA SER A 21 15.66 -11.84 -50.41
C SER A 21 14.84 -11.62 -49.17
N SER A 22 13.58 -12.04 -49.28
CA SER A 22 12.66 -12.22 -48.16
C SER A 22 13.24 -13.30 -47.25
N VAL A 23 14.25 -12.95 -46.46
CA VAL A 23 14.50 -13.66 -45.22
C VAL A 23 13.39 -13.18 -44.31
N ALA A 24 12.27 -13.90 -44.36
CA ALA A 24 11.30 -13.87 -43.29
C ALA A 24 12.06 -14.28 -42.03
N LEU A 25 12.58 -13.29 -41.31
CA LEU A 25 12.85 -13.42 -39.90
C LEU A 25 11.50 -13.78 -39.32
N MET A 26 11.25 -15.08 -39.16
CA MET A 26 10.22 -15.57 -38.29
C MET A 26 10.59 -15.04 -36.92
N SER A 27 10.06 -13.88 -36.58
CA SER A 27 9.89 -13.46 -35.22
C SER A 27 9.07 -14.56 -34.58
N ALA A 28 9.78 -15.51 -33.97
CA ALA A 28 9.18 -16.38 -32.98
C ALA A 28 8.36 -15.46 -32.07
N PRO A 29 7.07 -15.76 -31.80
CA PRO A 29 6.35 -15.02 -30.80
C PRO A 29 7.21 -15.13 -29.55
N ILE A 30 7.77 -13.99 -29.12
CA ILE A 30 8.27 -13.85 -27.78
C ILE A 30 7.02 -14.12 -26.96
N ILE A 31 6.88 -15.37 -26.49
CA ILE A 31 5.95 -15.73 -25.44
C ILE A 31 6.30 -14.71 -24.37
N GLY A 32 5.39 -13.74 -24.19
CA GLY A 32 5.62 -12.60 -23.33
C GLY A 32 5.96 -13.15 -21.96
N TYR A 33 7.25 -13.17 -21.63
CA TYR A 33 7.69 -13.51 -20.29
C TYR A 33 6.98 -12.51 -19.39
N SER A 34 6.13 -13.02 -18.51
CA SER A 34 5.46 -12.26 -17.47
C SER A 34 6.44 -11.25 -16.90
N GLN A 35 6.14 -9.97 -17.10
CA GLN A 35 7.09 -8.90 -16.85
C GLN A 35 7.21 -8.74 -15.34
N ARG A 36 8.25 -9.35 -14.75
CA ARG A 36 8.51 -9.29 -13.32
C ARG A 36 8.90 -7.85 -12.96
N SER A 37 7.97 -7.10 -12.37
CA SER A 37 8.29 -5.80 -11.77
C SER A 37 9.09 -6.05 -10.50
N ILE A 38 10.23 -5.39 -10.36
CA ILE A 38 11.14 -5.50 -9.21
C ILE A 38 11.33 -4.10 -8.63
N SER A 39 10.75 -3.86 -7.45
CA SER A 39 11.11 -2.70 -6.62
C SER A 39 12.46 -2.97 -5.92
N PRO A 40 13.36 -1.99 -5.81
CA PRO A 40 14.58 -2.13 -5.01
C PRO A 40 14.25 -2.46 -3.55
N LYS A 41 15.02 -3.36 -2.93
CA LYS A 41 14.87 -3.67 -1.51
C LYS A 41 15.25 -2.43 -0.67
N ALA A 42 14.37 -2.01 0.23
CA ALA A 42 14.64 -0.92 1.15
C ALA A 42 15.83 -1.21 2.08
N THR A 43 16.71 -0.22 2.27
CA THR A 43 17.79 -0.30 3.26
C THR A 43 17.25 -0.24 4.69
N LYS A 44 18.08 -0.57 5.69
CA LYS A 44 17.65 -0.49 7.10
C LYS A 44 17.30 0.94 7.51
N GLU A 45 18.02 1.92 6.97
CA GLU A 45 17.82 3.35 7.23
C GLU A 45 16.47 3.79 6.67
N GLN A 46 16.14 3.39 5.44
CA GLN A 46 14.83 3.66 4.83
C GLN A 46 13.69 3.00 5.63
N GLN A 47 13.89 1.75 6.07
CA GLN A 47 12.88 1.07 6.89
C GLN A 47 12.63 1.79 8.22
N GLN A 48 13.69 2.26 8.87
CA GLN A 48 13.59 3.01 10.11
C GLN A 48 12.94 4.39 9.89
N GLN A 49 13.23 5.05 8.77
CA GLN A 49 12.57 6.29 8.38
C GLN A 49 11.07 6.11 8.19
N VAL A 50 10.65 5.10 7.41
CA VAL A 50 9.22 4.78 7.20
C VAL A 50 8.53 4.51 8.53
N LYS A 51 9.16 3.70 9.40
CA LYS A 51 8.64 3.42 10.75
C LYS A 51 8.40 4.69 11.55
N GLN A 52 9.39 5.58 11.62
CA GLN A 52 9.28 6.82 12.40
C GLN A 52 8.22 7.75 11.84
N GLU A 53 8.21 7.98 10.52
CA GLU A 53 7.24 8.86 9.89
C GLU A 53 5.80 8.35 10.01
N VAL A 54 5.56 7.06 9.83
CA VAL A 54 4.23 6.46 10.00
C VAL A 54 3.73 6.64 11.43
N MET A 55 4.58 6.36 12.44
CA MET A 55 4.20 6.53 13.85
C MET A 55 3.86 7.99 14.17
N GLN A 56 4.68 8.95 13.73
CA GLN A 56 4.41 10.38 13.91
C GLN A 56 3.12 10.83 13.23
N LEU A 57 2.82 10.31 12.04
CA LEU A 57 1.60 10.62 11.32
C LEU A 57 0.36 10.10 12.05
N LEU A 58 0.42 8.89 12.60
CA LEU A 58 -0.66 8.33 13.41
C LEU A 58 -0.92 9.22 14.63
N GLU A 59 0.12 9.55 15.39
CA GLU A 59 -0.01 10.38 16.60
C GLU A 59 -0.60 11.75 16.28
N LYS A 60 -0.18 12.37 15.17
CA LYS A 60 -0.70 13.66 14.71
C LYS A 60 -2.15 13.59 14.26
N GLU A 61 -2.53 12.58 13.47
CA GLU A 61 -3.89 12.44 12.94
C GLU A 61 -4.90 12.15 14.06
N TYR A 62 -4.54 11.27 14.99
CA TYR A 62 -5.43 10.78 16.05
C TYR A 62 -5.25 11.49 17.39
N LYS A 63 -4.34 12.46 17.46
CA LYS A 63 -4.07 13.33 18.63
C LYS A 63 -3.83 12.56 19.93
N GLN A 64 -3.13 11.44 19.83
CA GLN A 64 -2.79 10.57 20.97
C GLN A 64 -1.49 9.82 20.68
N PRO A 65 -0.71 9.44 21.72
CA PRO A 65 0.45 8.58 21.53
C PRO A 65 0.01 7.16 21.10
N PHE A 66 0.91 6.43 20.44
CA PHE A 66 0.67 5.03 20.09
C PHE A 66 1.79 4.10 20.56
N LYS A 67 1.42 2.90 21.01
CA LYS A 67 2.38 1.85 21.34
C LYS A 67 2.63 0.99 20.11
N LEU A 68 3.89 0.92 19.67
CA LEU A 68 4.29 -0.02 18.63
C LEU A 68 4.47 -1.41 19.24
N GLU A 69 3.57 -2.33 18.91
CA GLU A 69 3.66 -3.74 19.33
C GLU A 69 4.66 -4.50 18.46
N SER A 70 4.61 -4.30 17.14
CA SER A 70 5.56 -4.90 16.22
C SER A 70 5.74 -4.09 14.94
N PHE A 71 6.94 -4.17 14.38
CA PHE A 71 7.28 -3.65 13.06
C PHE A 71 8.15 -4.68 12.34
N GLU A 72 7.74 -5.07 11.13
CA GLU A 72 8.47 -6.02 10.30
C GLU A 72 8.52 -5.53 8.86
N TYR A 73 9.66 -5.73 8.19
CA TYR A 73 9.80 -5.51 6.76
C TYR A 73 10.09 -6.83 6.05
N LYS A 74 9.28 -7.20 5.06
CA LYS A 74 9.49 -8.40 4.23
C LYS A 74 9.72 -8.00 2.79
N TYR A 75 10.79 -8.51 2.20
CA TYR A 75 11.06 -8.37 0.77
C TYR A 75 10.88 -9.73 0.11
N GLN A 76 9.80 -9.89 -0.66
CA GLN A 76 9.40 -11.18 -1.19
C GLN A 76 8.74 -11.04 -2.57
N THR A 77 8.55 -12.17 -3.24
CA THR A 77 7.80 -12.21 -4.49
C THR A 77 6.32 -12.40 -4.16
N HIS A 78 5.48 -11.52 -4.69
CA HIS A 78 4.03 -11.55 -4.51
C HIS A 78 3.35 -11.86 -5.83
N ASN A 79 2.29 -12.67 -5.77
CA ASN A 79 1.39 -12.87 -6.90
C ASN A 79 0.46 -11.66 -7.00
N ARG A 80 0.33 -11.12 -8.21
CA ARG A 80 -0.67 -10.10 -8.47
C ARG A 80 -2.06 -10.77 -8.41
N PRO A 81 -3.02 -10.23 -7.60
CA PRO A 81 -4.34 -10.84 -7.49
C PRO A 81 -5.00 -11.02 -8.87
N GLY A 82 -5.45 -12.24 -9.19
CA GLY A 82 -6.10 -12.56 -10.46
C GLY A 82 -5.16 -12.65 -11.67
N SER A 83 -3.84 -12.67 -11.47
CA SER A 83 -2.86 -12.87 -12.55
C SER A 83 -1.79 -13.90 -12.15
N PHE A 84 -1.15 -14.51 -13.15
CA PHE A 84 0.11 -15.26 -12.99
C PHE A 84 1.35 -14.35 -12.96
N ASP A 85 1.15 -13.04 -12.90
CA ASP A 85 2.23 -12.07 -12.81
C ASP A 85 2.81 -11.99 -11.40
N PHE A 86 4.12 -12.08 -11.34
CA PHE A 86 4.89 -11.97 -10.12
C PHE A 86 5.51 -10.57 -10.02
N SER A 87 5.43 -9.96 -8.84
CA SER A 87 6.14 -8.71 -8.53
C SER A 87 6.97 -8.91 -7.27
N GLN A 88 8.21 -8.44 -7.29
CA GLN A 88 9.11 -8.52 -6.14
C GLN A 88 9.24 -7.14 -5.51
N TYR A 89 8.75 -7.01 -4.27
CA TYR A 89 8.69 -5.73 -3.58
C TYR A 89 8.66 -5.92 -2.05
N GLY A 90 8.92 -4.83 -1.35
CA GLY A 90 8.93 -4.75 0.10
C GLY A 90 7.56 -4.42 0.67
N SER A 91 7.23 -5.05 1.79
CA SER A 91 6.02 -4.77 2.57
C SER A 91 6.41 -4.45 4.01
N TYR A 92 5.93 -3.31 4.51
CA TYR A 92 6.07 -2.88 5.89
C TYR A 92 4.82 -3.29 6.65
N TYR A 93 4.98 -4.07 7.72
CA TYR A 93 3.90 -4.55 8.57
C TYR A 93 3.98 -3.83 9.91
N PHE A 94 2.88 -3.20 10.29
CA PHE A 94 2.73 -2.46 11.53
C PHE A 94 1.65 -3.10 12.38
N LYS A 95 1.98 -3.33 13.66
CA LYS A 95 0.99 -3.61 14.70
C LYS A 95 1.12 -2.54 15.77
N VAL A 96 0.09 -1.73 15.91
CA VAL A 96 0.10 -0.52 16.74
C VAL A 96 -1.13 -0.49 17.63
N GLN A 97 -0.94 -0.32 18.93
CA GLN A 97 -2.02 -0.24 19.92
C GLN A 97 -2.26 1.20 20.37
N ALA A 98 -3.53 1.58 20.48
CA ALA A 98 -3.95 2.84 21.11
C ALA A 98 -3.96 2.67 22.66
N PRO A 99 -3.09 3.34 23.43
CA PRO A 99 -3.04 3.15 24.89
C PRO A 99 -4.32 3.61 25.60
N ASP A 100 -4.92 4.71 25.14
CA ASP A 100 -6.17 5.25 25.68
C ASP A 100 -7.38 4.37 25.35
N ASN A 101 -7.21 3.44 24.39
CA ASN A 101 -8.26 2.56 23.93
C ASN A 101 -7.70 1.19 23.50
N PRO A 102 -7.30 0.34 24.46
CA PRO A 102 -6.47 -0.84 24.20
C PRO A 102 -7.14 -1.91 23.34
N ILE A 103 -8.45 -1.84 23.12
CA ILE A 103 -9.17 -2.71 22.17
C ILE A 103 -8.81 -2.40 20.71
N ILE A 104 -8.26 -1.22 20.45
CA ILE A 104 -7.86 -0.78 19.11
C ILE A 104 -6.40 -1.15 18.89
N VAL A 105 -6.24 -2.25 18.16
CA VAL A 105 -4.96 -2.72 17.65
C VAL A 105 -5.00 -2.62 16.12
N MET A 106 -4.33 -1.60 15.60
CA MET A 106 -4.16 -1.38 14.17
C MET A 106 -3.11 -2.35 13.63
N ASP A 107 -3.56 -3.31 12.84
CA ASP A 107 -2.70 -4.27 12.14
C ASP A 107 -2.82 -4.01 10.64
N PHE A 108 -1.81 -3.37 10.06
CA PHE A 108 -1.85 -2.88 8.68
C PHE A 108 -0.51 -3.05 7.97
N ARG A 109 -0.58 -3.03 6.64
CA ARG A 109 0.60 -3.13 5.77
C ARG A 109 0.69 -1.97 4.79
N ILE A 110 1.91 -1.59 4.46
CA ILE A 110 2.23 -0.63 3.41
C ILE A 110 3.15 -1.33 2.41
N ASP A 111 2.77 -1.34 1.14
CA ASP A 111 3.52 -2.01 0.07
C ASP A 111 4.32 -0.97 -0.73
N ASP A 112 5.62 -1.21 -0.95
CA ASP A 112 6.49 -0.32 -1.76
C ASP A 112 6.44 -0.59 -3.28
N ILE A 113 5.43 -1.35 -3.70
CA ILE A 113 5.22 -1.68 -5.11
C ILE A 113 5.07 -0.41 -5.96
N ASN A 114 5.88 -0.31 -7.02
CA ASN A 114 5.91 0.81 -7.94
C ASN A 114 6.15 2.17 -7.28
N LYS A 115 6.74 2.21 -6.07
CA LYS A 115 7.11 3.46 -5.38
C LYS A 115 8.57 3.78 -5.66
N SER A 116 8.80 4.97 -6.19
CA SER A 116 10.13 5.47 -6.55
C SER A 116 10.93 5.99 -5.36
N SER A 117 10.27 6.31 -4.24
CA SER A 117 10.89 6.87 -3.05
C SER A 117 10.08 6.62 -1.78
N THR A 118 10.73 6.81 -0.62
CA THR A 118 10.06 6.80 0.71
C THR A 118 8.97 7.87 0.79
N ASN A 119 9.18 9.06 0.22
CA ASN A 119 8.17 10.12 0.21
C ASN A 119 6.90 9.70 -0.52
N GLU A 120 7.04 9.05 -1.68
CA GLU A 120 5.89 8.57 -2.46
C GLU A 120 5.09 7.49 -1.69
N LEU A 121 5.79 6.60 -0.99
CA LEU A 121 5.19 5.60 -0.11
C LEU A 121 4.36 6.24 1.01
N ILE A 122 4.93 7.23 1.69
CA ILE A 122 4.30 7.92 2.82
C ILE A 122 3.10 8.76 2.36
N GLU A 123 3.18 9.42 1.20
CA GLU A 123 2.05 10.13 0.62
C GLU A 123 0.89 9.18 0.23
N ASP A 124 1.21 8.01 -0.29
CA ASP A 124 0.19 6.99 -0.58
C ASP A 124 -0.49 6.50 0.71
N PHE A 125 0.28 6.24 1.77
CA PHE A 125 -0.26 5.90 3.09
C PHE A 125 -1.19 6.99 3.65
N LYS A 126 -0.77 8.26 3.63
CA LYS A 126 -1.59 9.40 4.06
C LYS A 126 -2.93 9.46 3.34
N LYS A 127 -2.93 9.25 2.03
CA LYS A 127 -4.13 9.34 1.18
C LYS A 127 -5.06 8.15 1.37
N ARG A 128 -4.51 6.93 1.47
CA ARG A 128 -5.31 5.70 1.42
C ARG A 128 -5.69 5.10 2.77
N GLN A 129 -4.81 5.22 3.76
CA GLN A 129 -4.92 4.43 5.00
C GLN A 129 -4.96 5.29 6.26
N LEU A 130 -4.17 6.37 6.34
CA LEU A 130 -3.96 7.13 7.59
C LEU A 130 -5.27 7.54 8.27
N LYS A 131 -6.28 7.97 7.50
CA LYS A 131 -7.55 8.45 8.08
C LYS A 131 -8.45 7.32 8.57
N SER A 132 -8.30 6.11 8.07
CA SER A 132 -9.23 4.99 8.26
C SER A 132 -8.67 3.84 9.08
N VAL A 133 -7.34 3.73 9.21
CA VAL A 133 -6.66 2.58 9.82
C VAL A 133 -7.11 2.32 11.27
N TYR A 134 -7.38 3.38 12.05
CA TYR A 134 -7.89 3.23 13.42
C TYR A 134 -9.24 2.52 13.49
N CYS A 135 -10.25 3.00 12.75
CA CYS A 135 -11.58 2.39 12.78
C CYS A 135 -11.65 1.09 11.98
N ALA A 136 -10.72 0.87 11.04
CA ALA A 136 -10.60 -0.40 10.33
C ALA A 136 -10.26 -1.57 11.26
N ALA A 137 -9.61 -1.32 12.40
CA ALA A 137 -9.34 -2.33 13.42
C ALA A 137 -10.60 -2.76 14.20
N PHE A 138 -11.59 -1.89 14.32
CA PHE A 138 -12.71 -2.09 15.24
C PHE A 138 -13.69 -3.21 14.84
N PRO A 139 -14.02 -3.44 13.54
CA PRO A 139 -14.80 -4.60 13.13
C PRO A 139 -14.17 -5.94 13.56
N ALA A 140 -12.83 -6.04 13.55
CA ALA A 140 -12.13 -7.27 13.93
C ALA A 140 -12.34 -7.58 15.42
N TYR A 141 -12.31 -6.55 16.28
CA TYR A 141 -12.60 -6.69 17.71
C TYR A 141 -14.01 -7.23 18.00
N TYR A 142 -15.03 -6.71 17.30
CA TYR A 142 -16.39 -7.25 17.41
C TYR A 142 -16.48 -8.70 16.93
N ARG A 143 -15.88 -9.01 15.77
CA ARG A 143 -15.86 -10.40 15.25
C ARG A 143 -15.19 -11.36 16.21
N GLN A 144 -14.09 -10.95 16.84
CA GLN A 144 -13.41 -11.77 17.83
C GLN A 144 -14.27 -11.98 19.08
N SER A 145 -14.95 -10.93 19.56
CA SER A 145 -15.86 -11.02 20.70
C SER A 145 -17.03 -11.98 20.41
N ILE A 146 -17.60 -11.91 19.20
CA ILE A 146 -18.64 -12.84 18.73
C ILE A 146 -18.12 -14.27 18.66
N ALA A 147 -16.97 -14.49 18.00
CA ALA A 147 -16.39 -15.82 17.82
C ALA A 147 -16.08 -16.50 19.16
N ASN A 148 -15.59 -15.72 20.12
CA ASN A 148 -15.23 -16.21 21.45
C ASN A 148 -16.39 -16.21 22.44
N LYS A 149 -17.56 -15.69 22.05
CA LYS A 149 -18.71 -15.44 22.94
C LYS A 149 -18.33 -14.67 24.22
N THR A 150 -17.49 -13.64 24.06
CA THR A 150 -17.03 -12.78 25.16
C THR A 150 -17.71 -11.43 25.12
N LYS A 151 -18.03 -10.87 26.29
CA LYS A 151 -18.55 -9.50 26.36
C LYS A 151 -17.52 -8.47 25.91
N VAL A 152 -17.97 -7.47 25.15
CA VAL A 152 -17.11 -6.33 24.78
C VAL A 152 -16.79 -5.45 25.99
N LEU A 153 -15.55 -4.97 26.03
CA LEU A 153 -15.04 -4.08 27.06
C LEU A 153 -15.61 -2.66 26.93
N GLN A 154 -16.33 -2.23 27.96
CA GLN A 154 -16.77 -0.84 28.16
C GLN A 154 -15.82 -0.13 29.15
N PRO A 155 -15.67 1.22 29.08
CA PRO A 155 -16.34 2.15 28.17
C PRO A 155 -15.69 2.27 26.78
N TYR A 156 -14.55 1.59 26.57
CA TYR A 156 -13.72 1.67 25.37
C TYR A 156 -14.50 1.48 24.07
N THR A 157 -15.33 0.44 24.01
CA THR A 157 -16.16 0.15 22.83
C THR A 157 -17.05 1.35 22.48
N LYS A 158 -17.80 1.92 23.43
CA LYS A 158 -18.67 3.08 23.19
C LYS A 158 -17.89 4.34 22.79
N GLN A 159 -16.69 4.53 23.33
CA GLN A 159 -15.82 5.64 22.93
C GLN A 159 -15.36 5.49 21.47
N THR A 160 -14.94 4.28 21.07
CA THR A 160 -14.57 3.98 19.67
C THR A 160 -15.76 4.20 18.73
N GLU A 161 -16.95 3.73 19.08
CA GLU A 161 -18.15 3.89 18.25
C GLU A 161 -18.39 5.37 17.93
N LYS A 162 -18.44 6.21 18.96
CA LYS A 162 -18.62 7.65 18.79
C LYS A 162 -17.53 8.28 17.93
N PHE A 163 -16.27 7.90 18.17
CA PHE A 163 -15.15 8.41 17.39
C PHE A 163 -15.27 8.03 15.91
N CYS A 164 -15.53 6.76 15.60
CA CYS A 164 -15.63 6.28 14.24
C CYS A 164 -16.88 6.80 13.50
N ASP A 165 -18.01 6.91 14.19
CA ASP A 165 -19.23 7.52 13.66
C ASP A 165 -19.02 8.99 13.32
N SER A 166 -18.34 9.77 14.17
CA SER A 166 -18.01 11.17 13.89
C SER A 166 -17.12 11.36 12.65
N ARG A 167 -16.46 10.30 12.19
CA ARG A 167 -15.64 10.26 10.98
C ARG A 167 -16.34 9.59 9.80
N ASN A 168 -17.63 9.26 9.93
CA ASN A 168 -18.44 8.53 8.94
C ASN A 168 -17.85 7.16 8.57
N GLN A 169 -17.18 6.48 9.50
CA GLN A 169 -16.56 5.17 9.28
C GLN A 169 -17.39 4.05 9.92
N THR A 170 -18.37 3.55 9.16
CA THR A 170 -19.47 2.71 9.66
C THR A 170 -19.26 1.21 9.50
N SER A 171 -18.08 0.77 9.07
CA SER A 171 -17.78 -0.65 8.79
C SER A 171 -17.98 -1.58 10.01
N PHE A 172 -17.95 -1.03 11.22
CA PHE A 172 -18.18 -1.77 12.46
C PHE A 172 -19.66 -1.96 12.81
N HIS A 173 -20.60 -1.24 12.17
CA HIS A 173 -22.03 -1.31 12.49
C HIS A 173 -22.60 -2.71 12.31
N SER A 174 -22.26 -3.40 11.22
CA SER A 174 -22.75 -4.76 10.96
C SER A 174 -22.34 -5.75 12.05
N PRO A 175 -21.04 -5.94 12.37
CA PRO A 175 -20.65 -6.86 13.43
C PRO A 175 -21.11 -6.38 14.83
N ARG A 176 -21.19 -5.06 15.07
CA ARG A 176 -21.78 -4.51 16.30
C ARG A 176 -23.25 -4.91 16.47
N ASN A 177 -24.07 -4.70 15.45
CA ASN A 177 -25.50 -4.99 15.52
C ASN A 177 -25.75 -6.49 15.71
N TYR A 178 -24.94 -7.34 15.08
CA TYR A 178 -24.96 -8.77 15.34
C TYR A 178 -24.60 -9.09 16.80
N TYR A 179 -23.52 -8.49 17.33
CA TYR A 179 -23.14 -8.64 18.73
C TYR A 179 -24.29 -8.25 19.66
N LEU A 180 -24.89 -7.08 19.49
CA LEU A 180 -25.96 -6.58 20.36
C LEU A 180 -27.19 -7.47 20.39
N LYS A 181 -27.52 -8.13 19.26
CA LYS A 181 -28.64 -9.08 19.19
C LYS A 181 -28.41 -10.36 20.00
N HIS A 182 -27.15 -10.75 20.24
CA HIS A 182 -26.78 -12.02 20.87
C HIS A 182 -25.96 -11.84 22.16
N GLN A 183 -25.77 -10.61 22.63
CA GLN A 183 -24.84 -10.31 23.74
C GLN A 183 -25.22 -10.98 25.06
N ASP A 184 -26.49 -11.33 25.25
CA ASP A 184 -26.97 -12.03 26.45
C ASP A 184 -26.51 -13.50 26.50
N GLU A 185 -26.04 -14.05 25.37
CA GLU A 185 -25.44 -15.39 25.28
C GLU A 185 -23.95 -15.40 25.65
N TYR A 186 -23.32 -14.22 25.80
CA TYR A 186 -21.87 -14.08 25.94
C TYR A 186 -21.45 -13.96 27.40
N LYS A 187 -20.26 -14.48 27.71
CA LYS A 187 -19.71 -14.55 29.06
C LYS A 187 -18.69 -13.44 29.32
#